data_AF-A0A955J214-F1
#
_entry.id   AF-A0A955J214-F1
#
_cell.length_a   1.000
_cell.length_b   1.000
_cell.length_c   1.000
_cell.angle_alpha   90.00
_cell.angle_beta   90.00
_cell.angle_gamma   90.00
#
_symmetry.space_group_name_H-M   'P 1'
#
loop_
_entity.id
_entity.type
_entity.pdbx_description
1 polymer ?
#
loop_
_entity_poly.entity_id
_entity_poly.type
_entity_poly.pdbx_seq_one_letter_code
_entity_poly.pdbx_strand_id
1 'polypeptide(L)' 'MSLYTYLSSVGEQSVSQLVKHVGLTQPTVSHHLKDMRDSGLITSTKRGKEVYYSVSSLCPTYAKPCVLKNVNLQIEN' A
#
# COMPACT_ATOMS: atom_id res chain seq x y z
N MET A 1 -2.75 -9.50 -4.37
CA MET A 1 -3.33 -8.41 -3.54
C MET A 1 -2.82 -8.43 -2.08
N SER A 2 -1.60 -8.92 -1.77
CA SER A 2 -1.15 -9.00 -0.36
C SER A 2 -0.65 -7.67 0.23
N LEU A 3 -0.03 -6.80 -0.58
CA LEU A 3 0.59 -5.56 -0.10
C LEU A 3 -0.43 -4.59 0.54
N TYR A 4 -1.59 -4.42 -0.08
CA TYR A 4 -2.63 -3.52 0.44
C TYR A 4 -3.16 -4.01 1.79
N THR A 5 -3.52 -5.29 1.88
CA THR A 5 -4.02 -5.90 3.12
C THR A 5 -2.98 -5.82 4.24
N TYR A 6 -1.72 -6.12 3.92
CA TYR A 6 -0.63 -6.00 4.88
C TYR A 6 -0.51 -4.56 5.40
N LEU A 7 -0.37 -3.55 4.52
CA LEU A 7 -0.32 -2.13 4.91
C LEU A 7 -1.55 -1.68 5.69
N SER A 8 -2.74 -2.21 5.38
CA SER A 8 -3.96 -1.91 6.12
C SER A 8 -3.95 -2.48 7.53
N SER A 9 -3.27 -3.61 7.75
CA SER A 9 -3.21 -4.32 9.04
C SER A 9 -2.08 -3.82 9.95
N VAL A 10 -0.89 -3.57 9.39
CA VAL A 10 0.31 -3.19 10.17
C VAL A 10 0.62 -1.69 10.12
N GLY A 11 -0.10 -0.94 9.27
CA GLY A 11 0.16 0.46 9.03
C GLY A 11 1.34 0.71 8.10
N GLU A 12 2.01 1.84 8.31
CA GLU A 12 3.07 2.31 7.44
C GLU A 12 4.31 1.39 7.45
N GLN A 13 4.86 1.08 6.26
CA GLN A 13 6.03 0.21 6.11
C GLN A 13 7.01 0.75 5.07
N SER A 14 8.29 0.46 5.24
CA SER A 14 9.32 0.78 4.24
C SER A 14 9.34 -0.24 3.10
N VAL A 15 9.89 0.14 1.94
CA VAL A 15 10.06 -0.78 0.80
C VAL A 15 10.82 -2.05 1.19
N SER A 16 11.85 -1.93 2.03
CA SER A 16 12.66 -3.06 2.48
C SER A 16 11.85 -4.06 3.32
N GLN A 17 10.94 -3.58 4.18
CA GLN A 17 10.04 -4.45 4.95
C GLN A 17 8.99 -5.12 4.07
N LEU A 18 8.43 -4.39 3.09
CA LEU A 18 7.46 -4.93 2.16
C LEU A 18 8.07 -6.02 1.27
N VAL A 19 9.30 -5.82 0.80
CA VAL A 19 10.06 -6.85 0.05
C VAL A 19 10.24 -8.12 0.88
N LYS A 20 10.64 -7.98 2.15
CA LYS A 20 10.79 -9.13 3.07
C LYS A 20 9.47 -9.86 3.32
N HIS A 21 8.36 -9.14 3.43
CA HIS A 21 7.06 -9.73 3.71
C HIS A 21 6.51 -10.54 2.53
N VAL A 22 6.61 -9.99 1.30
CA VAL A 22 5.99 -10.62 0.13
C VAL A 22 6.91 -11.66 -0.52
N GLY A 23 8.21 -11.66 -0.20
CA GLY A 23 9.17 -12.61 -0.75
C GLY A 23 9.47 -12.40 -2.25
N LEU A 24 9.10 -11.24 -2.79
CA LEU A 24 9.33 -10.85 -4.18
C LEU A 24 10.54 -9.91 -4.28
N THR A 25 11.06 -9.75 -5.50
CA THR A 25 12.16 -8.81 -5.74
C THR A 25 11.72 -7.35 -5.52
N GLN A 26 12.68 -6.50 -5.12
CA GLN A 26 12.42 -5.07 -4.93
C GLN A 26 11.85 -4.36 -6.18
N PRO A 27 12.32 -4.62 -7.42
CA PRO A 27 11.71 -4.04 -8.61
C PRO A 27 10.22 -4.38 -8.76
N THR A 28 9.84 -5.65 -8.54
CA THR A 28 8.44 -6.11 -8.63
C THR A 28 7.58 -5.43 -7.57
N VAL A 29 8.05 -5.37 -6.32
CA VAL A 29 7.33 -4.71 -5.23
C VAL A 29 7.19 -3.21 -5.51
N SER A 30 8.24 -2.56 -6.01
CA SER A 30 8.22 -1.13 -6.34
C SER A 30 7.25 -0.81 -7.47
N HIS A 31 7.13 -1.69 -8.47
CA HIS A 31 6.14 -1.56 -9.54
C HIS A 31 4.72 -1.56 -8.98
N HIS A 32 4.37 -2.56 -8.17
CA HIS A 32 3.03 -2.63 -7.56
C HIS A 32 2.75 -1.46 -6.61
N LEU A 33 3.75 -1.00 -5.85
CA LEU A 33 3.60 0.18 -5.00
C LEU A 33 3.35 1.45 -5.82
N LYS A 34 4.00 1.58 -6.97
CA LYS A 34 3.74 2.68 -7.89
C LYS A 34 2.31 2.63 -8.43
N ASP A 35 1.85 1.48 -8.92
CA ASP A 35 0.49 1.33 -9.46
C ASP A 35 -0.59 1.62 -8.40
N MET A 36 -0.38 1.11 -7.18
CA MET A 36 -1.28 1.37 -6.05
C MET A 36 -1.28 2.84 -5.62
N ARG A 37 -0.14 3.51 -5.69
CA ARG A 37 -0.03 4.94 -5.38
C ARG A 37 -0.67 5.79 -6.48
N ASP A 38 -0.44 5.45 -7.74
CA ASP A 38 -0.98 6.17 -8.90
C ASP A 38 -2.52 6.01 -8.98
N SER A 39 -3.05 4.87 -8.52
CA SER A 39 -4.48 4.65 -8.30
C SER A 39 -5.02 5.20 -6.96
N GLY A 40 -4.16 5.83 -6.16
CA GLY A 40 -4.47 6.48 -4.87
C GLY A 40 -4.93 5.55 -3.75
N LEU A 41 -4.64 4.25 -3.84
CA LEU A 41 -4.89 3.27 -2.78
C LEU A 41 -3.94 3.45 -1.59
N ILE A 42 -2.72 3.89 -1.87
CA ILE A 42 -1.67 4.11 -0.88
C ILE A 42 -1.03 5.48 -1.08
N THR A 43 -0.41 5.99 -0.01
CA THR A 43 0.42 7.19 -0.04
C THR A 43 1.86 6.82 0.29
N SER A 44 2.79 7.72 -0.03
CA SER A 44 4.20 7.53 0.26
C SER A 44 4.81 8.75 0.93
N THR A 45 5.60 8.52 1.98
CA THR A 45 6.36 9.56 2.69
C THR A 45 7.86 9.24 2.59
N LYS A 46 8.65 10.19 2.08
CA LYS A 46 10.11 10.04 2.04
C LYS A 46 10.71 10.49 3.38
N ARG A 47 11.50 9.64 4.01
CA ARG A 47 12.24 9.94 5.25
C ARG A 47 13.72 9.62 5.04
N GLY A 48 14.51 10.67 4.78
CA GLY A 48 15.92 10.52 4.41
C GLY A 48 16.10 9.72 3.12
N LYS A 49 16.74 8.55 3.22
CA LYS A 49 17.01 7.65 2.08
C LYS A 49 15.88 6.64 1.83
N GLU A 50 14.98 6.46 2.77
CA GLU A 50 13.91 5.47 2.67
C GLU A 50 12.57 6.10 2.29
N VAL A 51 11.73 5.32 1.62
CA VAL A 51 10.35 5.67 1.31
C VAL A 51 9.44 4.71 2.06
N TYR A 52 8.49 5.29 2.76
CA TYR A 52 7.49 4.61 3.56
C TYR A 52 6.14 4.69 2.85
N TYR A 53 5.38 3.61 2.87
CA TYR A 53 4.07 3.51 2.25
C TYR A 53 3.00 3.21 3.30
N SER A 54 1.83 3.80 3.16
CA SER A 54 0.67 3.57 4.03
C SER A 54 -0.63 3.61 3.23
N VAL A 55 -1.70 2.98 3.73
CA VAL A 55 -3.02 3.04 3.09
C VAL A 55 -3.52 4.48 3.05
N SER A 56 -4.02 4.91 1.89
CA SER A 56 -4.60 6.23 1.75
C SER A 56 -5.92 6.33 2.52
N SER A 57 -6.08 7.39 3.32
CA SER A 57 -7.34 7.72 4.00
C SER A 57 -8.33 8.46 3.11
N LEU A 58 -7.86 8.99 1.97
CA LEU A 58 -8.64 9.81 1.04
C LEU A 58 -8.65 9.19 -0.35
N CYS A 59 -9.79 9.24 -1.01
CA CYS A 59 -9.88 8.77 -2.38
C CYS A 59 -9.34 9.82 -3.36
N PRO A 60 -8.45 9.41 -4.28
CA PRO A 60 -7.72 10.32 -5.16
C PRO A 60 -8.63 11.15 -6.06
N THR A 61 -9.84 10.66 -6.36
CA THR A 61 -10.77 11.26 -7.32
C THR A 61 -11.82 12.18 -6.70
N TYR A 62 -12.02 12.17 -5.38
CA TYR A 62 -13.21 12.83 -4.81
C TYR A 62 -13.02 13.57 -3.48
N ALA A 63 -11.82 13.59 -2.90
CA ALA A 63 -11.55 14.20 -1.58
C ALA A 63 -12.54 13.73 -0.47
N LYS A 64 -13.18 12.57 -0.69
CA LYS A 64 -14.06 11.88 0.24
C LYS A 64 -13.30 10.71 0.87
N PRO A 65 -13.69 10.25 2.07
CA PRO A 65 -13.11 9.06 2.69
C PRO A 65 -13.24 7.86 1.75
N CYS A 66 -12.15 7.12 1.55
CA CYS A 66 -12.16 5.98 0.64
C CYS A 66 -13.07 4.86 1.13
N VAL A 67 -13.97 4.39 0.25
CA VAL A 67 -14.91 3.28 0.52
C VAL A 67 -14.19 1.95 0.74
N LEU A 68 -12.95 1.80 0.25
CA LEU A 68 -12.16 0.58 0.43
C LEU A 68 -11.84 0.24 1.89
N LYS A 69 -11.96 1.19 2.83
CA LYS A 69 -11.90 0.88 4.27
C LYS A 69 -13.03 -0.05 4.73
N ASN A 70 -14.14 -0.08 4.00
CA ASN A 70 -15.35 -0.83 4.36
C ASN A 70 -15.59 -2.05 3.46
N VAL A 71 -14.68 -2.36 2.53
CA VAL A 71 -14.78 -3.57 1.72
C VAL A 71 -14.07 -4.68 2.48
N ASN A 72 -14.87 -5.57 3.07
CA ASN A 72 -14.38 -6.81 3.63
C ASN A 72 -14.01 -7.73 2.46
N LEU A 73 -12.78 -7.61 1.96
CA LEU A 73 -12.22 -8.53 0.96
C LEU A 73 -11.93 -9.87 1.64
N GLN A 74 -12.99 -10.57 2.04
CA GLN A 74 -12.90 -12.00 2.31
C GLN A 74 -12.59 -12.66 0.98
N ILE A 75 -11.33 -13.07 0.80
CA ILE A 75 -11.02 -14.02 -0.25
C ILE A 75 -10.63 -15.28 0.49
N GLU A 76 -11.53 -16.26 0.40
CA GLU A 76 -11.31 -17.63 0.80
C GLU A 76 -10.02 -18.16 0.16
N ASN A 77 -9.39 -19.04 0.94
CA ASN A 77 -8.09 -19.67 0.73
C ASN A 77 -7.92 -20.32 -0.64
#